data_AF-A0A7Y8IF42-F1
#
_entry.id   AF-A0A7Y8IF42-F1
#
_cell.length_a   1.000
_cell.length_b   1.000
_cell.length_c   1.000
_cell.angle_alpha   90.00
_cell.angle_beta   90.00
_cell.angle_gamma   90.00
#
_symmetry.space_group_name_H-M   'P 1'
#
loop_
_entity.id
_entity.type
_entity.pdbx_description
1 polymer ?
#
loop_
_entity_poly.entity_id
_entity_poly.type
_entity_poly.pdbx_seq_one_letter_code
_entity_poly.pdbx_strand_id
1 'polypeptide(L)'
;MMRWEYQITVHKLPNQPPEGKEDVIECDQLGRCFFHATLGGGPGWLEEIFREKGEKGWELVQLGYHDRELVCIWKRRKETEGRA
;
A
#
# COMPACT_ATOMS: atom_id res chain seq x y z
N MET A 1 25.50 -14.98 -9.13
CA MET A 1 24.19 -15.05 -8.47
C MET A 1 23.56 -13.66 -8.46
N MET A 2 22.26 -13.57 -8.75
CA MET A 2 21.56 -12.30 -8.63
C MET A 2 21.44 -11.92 -7.16
N ARG A 3 21.82 -10.69 -6.81
CA ARG A 3 21.65 -10.14 -5.47
C ARG A 3 20.41 -9.25 -5.48
N TRP A 4 19.60 -9.39 -4.44
CA TRP A 4 18.39 -8.60 -4.25
C TRP A 4 18.56 -7.73 -3.02
N GLU A 5 18.00 -6.53 -3.09
CA GLU A 5 17.80 -5.67 -1.93
C GLU A 5 16.31 -5.59 -1.62
N TYR A 6 16.00 -5.46 -0.34
CA TYR A 6 14.64 -5.40 0.16
C TYR A 6 14.46 -4.13 1.00
N GLN A 7 13.27 -3.57 0.95
CA GLN A 7 12.90 -2.41 1.76
C GLN A 7 11.48 -2.59 2.29
N ILE A 8 11.27 -2.20 3.55
CA ILE A 8 9.94 -2.15 4.17
C ILE A 8 9.59 -0.67 4.34
N THR A 9 8.41 -0.27 3.87
CA THR A 9 7.85 1.07 4.13
C THR A 9 6.51 0.94 4.80
N VAL A 10 6.19 1.89 5.69
CA VAL A 10 4.92 1.97 6.40
C VAL A 10 4.28 3.31 6.06
N HIS A 11 3.03 3.28 5.60
CA HIS A 11 2.29 4.45 5.19
C HIS A 11 0.98 4.54 5.98
N LYS A 12 0.77 5.65 6.67
CA LYS A 12 -0.50 5.91 7.36
C LYS A 12 -1.57 6.26 6.34
N LEU A 13 -2.75 5.69 6.50
CA LEU A 13 -3.90 6.08 5.70
C LEU A 13 -4.23 7.57 5.94
N PRO A 14 -4.64 8.31 4.91
CA PRO A 14 -5.13 9.66 5.09
C PRO A 14 -6.37 9.67 6.00
N ASN A 15 -6.41 10.59 6.97
CA ASN A 15 -7.47 10.66 7.99
C ASN A 15 -8.81 11.24 7.49
N GLN A 16 -8.91 11.68 6.24
CA GLN A 16 -10.11 12.38 5.76
C GLN A 16 -10.88 11.52 4.77
N PRO A 17 -12.05 10.94 5.14
CA PRO A 17 -12.99 10.50 4.12
C PRO A 17 -13.15 11.61 3.08
N PRO A 18 -13.14 11.29 1.76
CA PRO A 18 -13.46 12.30 0.76
C PRO A 18 -14.82 12.91 1.12
N GLU A 19 -14.96 14.25 0.99
CA GLU A 19 -16.19 14.95 1.34
C GLU A 19 -17.41 14.20 0.77
N GLY A 20 -18.30 13.74 1.67
CA GLY A 20 -19.53 13.01 1.29
C GLY A 20 -19.44 11.48 1.27
N LYS A 21 -18.37 10.84 1.74
CA LYS A 21 -18.34 9.39 1.98
C LYS A 21 -18.25 9.07 3.47
N GLU A 22 -19.32 8.49 4.02
CA GLU A 22 -19.35 8.01 5.40
C GLU A 22 -18.93 6.54 5.45
N ASP A 23 -18.36 6.10 6.57
CA ASP A 23 -18.13 4.69 6.82
C ASP A 23 -19.49 3.98 6.93
N VAL A 24 -19.73 2.99 6.07
CA VAL A 24 -21.01 2.29 6.01
C VAL A 24 -20.88 0.90 6.63
N ILE A 25 -21.76 0.57 7.56
CA ILE A 25 -21.97 -0.81 8.01
C ILE A 25 -23.11 -1.40 7.18
N GLU A 26 -22.79 -2.39 6.36
CA GLU A 26 -23.79 -3.13 5.58
C GLU A 26 -23.97 -4.52 6.21
N CYS A 27 -25.19 -4.86 6.62
CA CYS A 27 -25.48 -6.19 7.14
C CYS A 27 -26.33 -6.99 6.15
N ASP A 28 -25.92 -8.23 5.86
CA ASP A 28 -26.66 -9.15 5.01
C ASP A 28 -27.85 -9.79 5.76
N GLN A 29 -28.75 -10.44 5.02
CA GLN A 29 -29.91 -11.13 5.59
C GLN A 29 -29.55 -12.38 6.42
N LEU A 30 -28.29 -12.81 6.39
CA LEU A 30 -27.76 -13.92 7.20
C LEU A 30 -27.16 -13.43 8.52
N GLY A 31 -27.19 -12.12 8.78
CA GLY A 31 -26.66 -11.51 9.99
C GLY A 31 -25.15 -11.24 9.96
N ARG A 32 -24.50 -11.27 8.78
CA ARG A 32 -23.10 -10.86 8.63
C ARG A 32 -23.04 -9.36 8.38
N CYS A 33 -22.19 -8.65 9.11
CA CYS A 33 -22.00 -7.22 8.91
C CYS A 33 -20.61 -6.94 8.32
N PHE A 34 -20.58 -6.17 7.24
CA PHE A 34 -19.40 -5.70 6.55
C PHE A 34 -19.19 -4.23 6.89
N PHE A 35 -17.99 -3.90 7.36
CA PHE A 35 -17.59 -2.52 7.60
C PHE A 35 -16.88 -1.99 6.35
N HIS A 36 -17.53 -1.09 5.63
CA HIS A 36 -16.97 -0.39 4.48
C HIS A 36 -16.31 0.88 4.97
N ALA A 37 -15.06 0.75 5.43
CA ALA A 37 -14.21 1.90 5.70
C ALA A 37 -13.96 2.66 4.39
N THR A 38 -14.42 3.90 4.33
CA THR A 38 -14.12 4.76 3.20
C THR A 38 -12.71 5.29 3.38
N LEU A 39 -11.77 4.70 2.64
CA LEU A 39 -10.37 5.15 2.67
C LEU A 39 -10.33 6.62 2.27
N GLY A 40 -9.96 7.45 3.24
CA GLY A 40 -9.74 8.85 3.01
C GLY A 40 -8.69 9.10 1.92
N GLY A 41 -8.95 10.05 1.02
CA GLY A 41 -7.99 10.44 -0.03
C GLY A 41 -7.97 9.59 -1.30
N GLY A 42 -8.84 8.58 -1.44
CA GLY A 42 -8.90 7.74 -2.64
C GLY A 42 -7.60 6.94 -2.91
N PRO A 43 -7.49 6.20 -4.02
CA PRO A 43 -6.29 5.43 -4.33
C PRO A 43 -5.09 6.29 -4.81
N GLY A 44 -5.30 7.58 -5.10
CA GLY A 44 -4.30 8.43 -5.77
C GLY A 44 -2.98 8.58 -5.00
N TRP A 45 -3.05 8.74 -3.67
CA TRP A 45 -1.84 8.84 -2.84
C TRP A 45 -1.02 7.54 -2.83
N LEU A 46 -1.70 6.39 -2.92
CA LEU A 46 -1.05 5.08 -2.98
C LEU A 46 -0.43 4.85 -4.35
N GLU A 47 -1.11 5.29 -5.41
CA GLU A 47 -0.60 5.25 -6.78
C GLU A 47 0.71 6.06 -6.92
N GLU A 48 0.80 7.23 -6.29
CA GLU A 48 2.01 8.05 -6.29
C GLU A 48 3.19 7.33 -5.64
N ILE A 49 2.98 6.71 -4.47
CA ILE A 49 4.01 5.89 -3.80
C ILE A 49 4.48 4.76 -4.72
N PHE A 50 3.55 4.07 -5.37
CA PHE A 50 3.86 2.93 -6.23
C PHE A 50 4.62 3.38 -7.47
N ARG A 51 4.23 4.51 -8.05
CA ARG A 51 4.90 5.12 -9.21
C ARG A 51 6.34 5.49 -8.88
N GLU A 52 6.57 6.26 -7.81
CA GLU A 52 7.92 6.66 -7.39
C GLU A 52 8.84 5.46 -7.10
N LYS A 53 8.30 4.40 -6.50
CA LYS A 53 9.05 3.16 -6.21
C LYS A 53 9.36 2.41 -7.50
N GLY A 54 8.38 2.29 -8.39
CA GLY A 54 8.54 1.65 -9.70
C GLY A 54 9.59 2.34 -10.57
N GLU A 55 9.60 3.68 -10.62
CA GLU A 55 10.63 4.47 -11.32
C GLU A 55 12.04 4.21 -10.80
N LYS A 56 12.16 3.91 -9.50
CA LYS A 56 13.44 3.56 -8.85
C LYS A 56 13.80 2.07 -9.01
N GLY A 57 13.02 1.30 -9.76
CA GLY A 57 13.23 -0.12 -10.03
C GLY A 57 12.78 -1.06 -8.90
N TRP A 58 11.97 -0.57 -7.95
CA TRP A 58 11.41 -1.41 -6.90
C TRP A 58 10.16 -2.14 -7.38
N GLU A 59 10.08 -3.42 -7.03
CA GLU A 59 8.92 -4.27 -7.23
C GLU A 59 8.22 -4.49 -5.88
N LEU A 60 6.90 -4.29 -5.82
CA LEU A 60 6.10 -4.61 -4.65
C LEU A 60 5.92 -6.13 -4.54
N VAL A 61 6.24 -6.70 -3.38
CA VAL A 61 6.16 -8.15 -3.12
C VAL A 61 5.01 -8.48 -2.19
N GLN A 62 4.74 -7.62 -1.22
CA GLN A 62 3.67 -7.81 -0.26
C GLN A 62 3.10 -6.47 0.19
N LEU A 63 1.77 -6.42 0.33
CA LEU A 63 1.03 -5.32 0.90
C LEU A 63 0.23 -5.86 2.09
N GLY A 64 0.47 -5.32 3.28
CA GLY A 64 -0.27 -5.65 4.49
C GLY A 64 -1.01 -4.43 5.00
N TYR A 65 -2.25 -4.63 5.47
CA TYR A 65 -3.03 -3.60 6.14
C TYR A 65 -3.19 -3.97 7.62
N HIS A 66 -2.83 -3.06 8.51
CA HIS A 66 -3.05 -3.21 9.95
C HIS A 66 -3.27 -1.84 10.58
N ASP A 67 -4.35 -1.67 11.34
CA ASP A 67 -4.63 -0.48 12.16
C ASP A 67 -4.40 0.88 11.44
N ARG A 68 -5.04 1.08 10.29
CA ARG A 68 -4.89 2.30 9.46
C ARG A 68 -3.47 2.57 8.97
N GLU A 69 -2.62 1.54 8.93
CA GLU A 69 -1.31 1.58 8.31
C GLU A 69 -1.22 0.53 7.19
N LEU A 70 -0.55 0.92 6.11
CA LEU A 70 -0.17 0.05 5.01
C LEU A 70 1.32 -0.25 5.09
N VAL A 71 1.64 -1.51 5.25
CA VAL A 71 3.01 -2.04 5.23
C VAL A 71 3.30 -2.58 3.84
N CYS A 72 4.27 -1.99 3.16
CA CYS A 72 4.71 -2.38 1.83
C CYS A 72 6.09 -3.01 1.92
N ILE A 73 6.24 -4.23 1.38
CA ILE A 73 7.54 -4.90 1.24
C ILE A 73 7.96 -4.84 -0.22
N TRP A 74 9.12 -4.26 -0.47
CA TRP A 74 9.69 -4.01 -1.78
C TRP A 74 10.92 -4.88 -2.00
N LYS A 75 11.17 -5.25 -3.26
CA LYS A 75 12.43 -5.86 -3.70
C LYS A 75 12.98 -5.09 -4.90
N ARG A 76 14.30 -5.01 -5.03
CA ARG A 76 14.96 -4.49 -6.23
C ARG A 76 16.21 -5.30 -6.52
N ARG A 77 16.58 -5.43 -7.79
CA ARG A 77 17.85 -6.07 -8.17
C ARG A 77 19.00 -5.16 -7.78
N LYS A 78 19.96 -5.70 -7.05
CA LYS A 78 21.19 -4.97 -6.73
C LYS A 78 22.06 -4.99 -7.98
N GLU A 79 22.29 -3.82 -8.58
CA GLU A 79 23.31 -3.71 -9.63
C GLU A 79 24.63 -4.21 -9.04
N THR A 80 25.23 -5.18 -9.73
CA THR A 80 26.56 -5.64 -9.35
C THR A 80 27.49 -4.57 -9.88
N GLU A 81 27.97 -3.66 -9.02
CA GLU A 81 29.06 -2.77 -9.36
C GLU A 81 30.20 -3.62 -9.93
N GLY A 82 30.31 -3.63 -11.25
CA GLY A 82 31.46 -4.14 -11.96
C GLY A 82 32.63 -3.27 -11.53
N ARG A 83 33.46 -3.83 -10.64
CA ARG A 83 34.72 -3.23 -10.21
C ARG A 83 35.58 -3.10 -11.48
N ALA A 84 35.69 -1.87 -11.99
CA ALA A 84 36.69 -1.50 -12.99
C ALA A 84 38.09 -1.57 -12.39
#